data_AF-A0A0N0E802-F1
#
_entry.id   AF-A0A0N0E802-F1
#
_cell.length_a   1.000
_cell.length_b   1.000
_cell.length_c   1.000
_cell.angle_alpha   90.00
_cell.angle_beta   90.00
_cell.angle_gamma   90.00
#
_symmetry.space_group_name_H-M   'P 1'
#
loop_
_entity.id
_entity.type
_entity.pdbx_description
1 polymer ?
#
loop_
_entity_poly.entity_id
_entity_poly.type
_entity_poly.pdbx_seq_one_letter_code
_entity_poly.pdbx_strand_id
1 'polypeptide(L)'
;MSKALQALIPSAPLSDVLVIKDIARKRHLRHLPAEIGAWLAVTTHVRHNHTDYDILLDEGYDSDSARHFVLDDMNDVLRSWRSTRLLDGDEEDEVSVIRRHKPDIAHIHDDDDAFDDEPE
;
A
#
# COMPACT_ATOMS: atom_id res chain seq x y z
N MET A 1 -11.62 4.58 9.74
CA MET A 1 -10.25 4.89 9.29
C MET A 1 -9.39 5.49 10.40
N SER A 2 -9.66 6.70 10.93
CA SER A 2 -8.76 7.35 11.90
C SER A 2 -8.43 6.53 13.16
N LYS A 3 -9.41 5.81 13.74
CA LYS A 3 -9.17 4.90 14.87
C LYS A 3 -8.26 3.72 14.49
N ALA A 4 -8.44 3.15 13.30
CA ALA A 4 -7.62 2.05 12.80
C ALA A 4 -6.16 2.50 12.61
N LEU A 5 -5.93 3.68 12.03
CA LEU A 5 -4.58 4.24 11.92
C LEU A 5 -3.93 4.52 13.28
N GLN A 6 -4.67 5.10 14.23
CA GLN A 6 -4.13 5.33 15.59
C GLN A 6 -3.78 4.03 16.32
N ALA A 7 -4.58 2.98 16.14
CA ALA A 7 -4.29 1.67 16.70
C ALA A 7 -3.12 0.98 15.99
N LEU A 8 -2.97 1.20 14.68
CA LEU A 8 -1.94 0.58 13.87
C LEU A 8 -0.57 1.22 14.04
N ILE A 9 -0.46 2.56 13.96
CA ILE A 9 0.79 3.32 13.98
C ILE A 9 0.74 4.47 15.01
N PRO A 10 0.70 4.17 16.33
CA PRO A 10 0.42 5.15 17.37
C PRO A 10 1.50 6.24 17.53
N SER A 11 2.74 5.98 17.11
CA SER A 11 3.86 6.92 17.24
C SER A 11 4.33 7.53 15.90
N ALA A 12 3.57 7.34 14.82
CA ALA A 12 3.93 7.91 13.52
C ALA A 12 3.86 9.45 13.52
N PRO A 13 4.77 10.14 12.80
CA PRO A 13 4.71 11.59 12.65
C PRO A 13 3.41 12.07 12.00
N LEU A 14 2.94 13.26 12.39
CA LEU A 14 1.70 13.82 11.87
C LEU A 14 1.76 14.04 10.34
N SER A 15 2.92 14.44 9.81
CA SER A 15 3.15 14.60 8.37
C SER A 15 2.80 13.34 7.59
N ASP A 16 3.32 12.19 8.03
CA ASP A 16 3.06 10.89 7.40
C ASP A 16 1.60 10.47 7.58
N VAL A 17 1.04 10.64 8.79
CA VAL A 17 -0.35 10.27 9.08
C VAL A 17 -1.34 11.03 8.19
N LEU A 18 -1.07 12.28 7.83
CA LEU A 18 -1.94 13.05 6.93
C LEU A 18 -1.90 12.49 5.50
N VAL A 19 -0.71 12.20 4.97
CA VAL A 19 -0.55 11.61 3.63
C VAL A 19 -1.20 10.22 3.58
N ILE A 20 -0.96 9.38 4.59
CA ILE A 20 -1.55 8.04 4.70
C ILE A 20 -3.09 8.12 4.74
N LYS A 21 -3.67 9.10 5.44
CA LYS A 21 -5.13 9.31 5.44
C LYS A 21 -5.67 9.63 4.05
N ASP A 22 -4.94 10.39 3.25
CA ASP A 22 -5.37 10.72 1.89
C ASP A 22 -5.25 9.53 0.96
N ILE A 23 -4.18 8.73 1.09
CA ILE A 23 -4.05 7.44 0.40
C ILE A 23 -5.24 6.53 0.75
N ALA A 24 -5.53 6.35 2.04
CA ALA A 24 -6.61 5.49 2.53
C ALA A 24 -8.02 5.93 2.07
N ARG A 25 -8.18 7.18 1.62
CA ARG A 25 -9.44 7.72 1.05
C ARG A 25 -9.59 7.51 -0.44
N LYS A 26 -8.57 6.99 -1.15
CA LYS A 26 -8.67 6.67 -2.58
C LYS A 26 -9.85 5.72 -2.84
N ARG A 27 -10.53 5.90 -3.98
CA ARG A 27 -11.78 5.18 -4.35
C ARG A 27 -11.64 3.66 -4.22
N HIS A 28 -10.51 3.09 -4.66
CA HIS A 28 -10.25 1.66 -4.62
C HIS A 28 -9.91 1.11 -3.22
N LEU A 29 -9.69 1.96 -2.20
CA LEU A 29 -9.48 1.52 -0.81
C LEU A 29 -10.72 1.75 0.08
N ARG A 30 -11.58 2.70 -0.29
CA ARG A 30 -12.77 3.08 0.49
C ARG A 30 -13.79 1.97 0.72
N HIS A 31 -13.80 0.93 -0.12
CA HIS A 31 -14.72 -0.20 0.02
C HIS A 31 -14.17 -1.32 0.91
N LEU A 32 -12.91 -1.23 1.34
CA LEU A 32 -12.27 -2.20 2.20
C LEU A 32 -12.60 -1.93 3.69
N PRO A 33 -12.54 -2.95 4.55
CA PRO A 33 -12.52 -2.75 5.99
C PRO A 33 -11.44 -1.74 6.40
N ALA A 34 -11.75 -0.92 7.40
CA ALA A 34 -10.90 0.21 7.78
C ALA A 34 -9.48 -0.21 8.20
N GLU A 35 -9.32 -1.41 8.78
CA GLU A 35 -8.02 -1.96 9.18
C GLU A 35 -7.18 -2.33 7.95
N ILE A 36 -7.76 -3.04 6.98
CA ILE A 36 -7.09 -3.41 5.74
C ILE A 36 -6.72 -2.16 4.94
N GLY A 37 -7.65 -1.23 4.75
CA GLY A 37 -7.38 0.03 4.04
C GLY A 37 -6.30 0.88 4.73
N ALA A 38 -6.25 0.86 6.07
CA ALA A 38 -5.19 1.51 6.84
C ALA A 38 -3.84 0.83 6.61
N TRP A 39 -3.78 -0.50 6.71
CA TRP A 39 -2.57 -1.28 6.47
C TRP A 39 -1.98 -1.02 5.09
N LEU A 40 -2.80 -1.11 4.04
CA LEU A 40 -2.36 -0.87 2.65
C LEU A 40 -1.87 0.55 2.41
N ALA A 41 -2.55 1.54 3.00
CA ALA A 41 -2.14 2.93 2.88
C ALA A 41 -0.80 3.18 3.59
N VAL A 42 -0.61 2.57 4.77
CA VAL A 42 0.64 2.64 5.53
C VAL A 42 1.78 1.98 4.76
N THR A 43 1.64 0.72 4.34
CA THR A 43 2.71 -0.01 3.64
C THR A 43 3.08 0.64 2.32
N THR A 44 2.10 1.14 1.56
CA THR A 44 2.36 1.91 0.33
C THR A 44 3.18 3.15 0.65
N HIS A 45 2.76 3.97 1.63
CA HIS A 45 3.48 5.19 1.99
C HIS A 45 4.90 4.90 2.48
N VAL A 46 5.07 3.94 3.39
CA VAL A 46 6.39 3.58 3.93
C VAL A 46 7.31 3.10 2.80
N ARG A 47 6.81 2.25 1.89
CA ARG A 47 7.60 1.72 0.78
C ARG A 47 8.07 2.82 -0.18
N HIS A 48 7.23 3.77 -0.53
CA HIS A 48 7.61 4.79 -1.52
C HIS A 48 8.39 5.96 -0.90
N ASN A 49 8.16 6.29 0.38
CA ASN A 49 8.69 7.52 0.98
C ASN A 49 9.82 7.30 1.98
N HIS A 50 9.97 6.09 2.51
CA HIS A 50 10.94 5.80 3.57
C HIS A 50 11.93 4.69 3.17
N THR A 51 11.90 4.22 1.93
CA THR A 51 12.86 3.22 1.42
C THR A 51 13.27 3.54 -0.01
N ASP A 52 14.29 2.83 -0.49
CA ASP A 52 14.83 2.99 -1.85
C ASP A 52 14.00 2.25 -2.92
N TYR A 53 12.74 1.90 -2.64
CA TYR A 53 11.91 1.09 -3.54
C TYR A 53 11.80 1.71 -4.94
N ASP A 54 11.53 3.01 -5.04
CA ASP A 54 11.38 3.69 -6.33
C ASP A 54 12.72 3.77 -7.09
N ILE A 55 13.84 3.83 -6.37
CA ILE A 55 15.19 3.80 -6.95
C ILE A 55 15.47 2.40 -7.54
N LEU A 56 15.17 1.33 -6.79
CA LEU A 56 15.36 -0.03 -7.26
C LEU A 56 14.55 -0.32 -8.54
N LEU A 57 13.33 0.22 -8.65
CA LEU A 57 12.54 0.10 -9.88
C LEU A 57 13.18 0.85 -11.05
N ASP A 58 13.73 2.05 -10.84
CA ASP A 58 14.43 2.82 -11.88
C ASP A 58 15.74 2.14 -12.32
N GLU A 59 16.42 1.44 -11.41
CA GLU A 59 17.59 0.62 -11.69
C GLU A 59 17.26 -0.68 -12.45
N GLY A 60 15.98 -0.97 -12.68
CA GLY A 60 15.52 -2.11 -13.48
C GLY A 60 15.27 -3.38 -12.68
N TYR A 61 15.22 -3.30 -11.34
CA TYR A 61 14.73 -4.42 -10.53
C TYR A 61 13.23 -4.62 -10.75
N ASP A 62 12.79 -5.87 -10.75
CA ASP A 62 11.37 -6.19 -10.73
C ASP A 62 10.74 -5.84 -9.37
N SER A 63 9.41 -5.71 -9.35
CA SER A 63 8.69 -5.31 -8.15
C SER A 63 8.84 -6.30 -6.99
N ASP A 64 9.00 -7.60 -7.24
CA ASP A 64 9.09 -8.59 -6.16
C ASP A 64 10.48 -8.55 -5.54
N SER A 65 11.53 -8.49 -6.37
CA SER A 65 12.89 -8.25 -5.90
C SER A 65 13.00 -6.94 -5.11
N ALA A 66 12.47 -5.83 -5.63
CA ALA A 66 12.51 -4.54 -4.96
C ALA A 66 11.77 -4.57 -3.60
N ARG A 67 10.62 -5.25 -3.51
CA ARG A 67 9.89 -5.44 -2.25
C ARG A 67 10.69 -6.26 -1.23
N HIS A 68 11.39 -7.29 -1.69
CA HIS A 68 12.22 -8.11 -0.83
C HIS A 68 13.40 -7.30 -0.24
N PHE A 69 14.07 -6.49 -1.07
CA PHE A 69 15.20 -5.67 -0.61
C PHE A 69 14.80 -4.63 0.44
N VAL A 70 13.67 -3.96 0.27
CA VAL A 70 13.24 -2.89 1.19
C VAL A 70 12.49 -3.39 2.42
N LEU A 71 12.27 -4.71 2.57
CA LEU A 71 11.43 -5.27 3.61
C LEU A 71 11.94 -4.94 5.02
N ASP A 72 13.24 -5.03 5.24
CA ASP A 72 13.86 -4.71 6.53
C ASP A 72 13.75 -3.20 6.85
N ASP A 73 14.03 -2.34 5.88
CA ASP A 73 13.90 -0.88 6.03
C ASP A 73 12.45 -0.48 6.35
N MET A 74 11.48 -1.08 5.65
CA MET A 74 10.06 -0.88 5.95
C MET A 74 9.73 -1.29 7.38
N ASN A 75 10.22 -2.46 7.82
CA ASN A 75 9.99 -2.95 9.17
C ASN A 75 10.63 -2.08 10.24
N ASP A 76 11.79 -1.49 9.97
CA ASP A 76 12.45 -0.56 10.90
C ASP A 76 11.66 0.74 11.07
N VAL A 77 11.10 1.29 9.97
CA VAL A 77 10.18 2.43 10.04
C VAL A 77 8.93 2.08 10.84
N LEU A 78 8.30 0.93 10.55
CA LEU A 78 7.11 0.47 11.27
C LEU A 78 7.39 0.26 12.77
N ARG A 79 8.54 -0.32 13.13
CA ARG A 79 8.97 -0.45 14.53
C ARG A 79 9.18 0.90 15.20
N SER A 80 9.79 1.87 14.51
CA SER A 80 9.98 3.23 15.03
C SER A 80 8.66 3.92 15.35
N TRP A 81 7.61 3.64 14.55
CA TRP A 81 6.25 4.15 14.76
C TRP A 81 5.45 3.33 15.77
N ARG A 82 6.07 2.31 16.38
CA ARG A 82 5.46 1.33 17.29
C ARG A 82 4.26 0.64 16.65
N SER A 83 4.42 0.26 15.38
CA SER A 83 3.37 -0.41 14.65
C SER A 83 2.94 -1.70 15.36
N THR A 84 1.63 -1.96 15.41
CA THR A 84 1.09 -3.22 15.97
C THR A 84 1.20 -4.39 14.99
N ARG A 85 1.64 -4.12 13.76
CA ARG A 85 1.85 -5.10 12.69
C ARG A 85 3.15 -4.81 11.93
N LEU A 86 3.83 -5.87 11.51
CA LEU A 86 5.04 -5.84 10.68
C LEU A 86 4.83 -6.64 9.39
N LEU A 87 5.72 -6.48 8.42
CA LEU A 87 5.77 -7.28 7.20
C LEU A 87 6.56 -8.56 7.44
N ASP A 88 6.04 -9.66 6.90
CA ASP A 88 6.74 -10.94 6.80
C ASP A 88 7.16 -11.17 5.33
N GLY A 89 8.37 -11.66 5.11
CA GLY A 89 8.93 -11.87 3.77
C GLY A 89 8.26 -12.99 3.00
N ASP A 90 7.55 -13.87 3.70
CA ASP A 90 6.82 -15.01 3.14
C ASP A 90 5.30 -14.75 3.04
N GLU A 91 4.78 -13.65 3.61
CA GLU A 91 3.36 -13.32 3.52
C GLU A 91 3.04 -12.72 2.14
N GLU A 92 2.18 -13.41 1.37
CA GLU A 92 1.56 -12.80 0.19
C GLU A 92 0.84 -11.52 0.60
N ASP A 93 1.14 -10.40 -0.07
CA ASP A 93 0.45 -9.12 0.14
C ASP A 93 -1.06 -9.38 0.32
N GLU A 94 -1.67 -8.93 1.42
CA GLU A 94 -3.09 -9.17 1.70
C GLU A 94 -4.00 -8.74 0.54
N VAL A 95 -3.57 -7.79 -0.29
CA VAL A 95 -4.27 -7.41 -1.53
C VAL A 95 -4.33 -8.56 -2.52
N SER A 96 -3.22 -9.28 -2.70
CA SER A 96 -3.13 -10.48 -3.54
C SER A 96 -4.02 -11.58 -2.98
N VAL A 97 -4.03 -11.77 -1.66
CA VAL A 97 -4.92 -12.73 -1.00
C VAL A 97 -6.39 -12.32 -1.18
N ILE A 98 -6.77 -11.07 -0.91
CA ILE A 98 -8.14 -10.55 -1.07
C ILE A 98 -8.60 -10.60 -2.54
N ARG A 99 -7.70 -10.33 -3.50
CA ARG A 99 -7.99 -10.47 -4.94
C ARG A 99 -8.21 -11.94 -5.32
N ARG A 100 -7.40 -12.86 -4.79
CA ARG A 100 -7.54 -14.31 -5.02
C ARG A 100 -8.77 -14.91 -4.33
N HIS A 101 -9.16 -14.39 -3.15
CA HIS A 101 -10.25 -14.91 -2.32
C HIS A 101 -11.60 -14.21 -2.53
N LYS A 102 -11.77 -13.44 -3.61
CA LYS A 102 -13.10 -13.02 -4.10
C LYS A 102 -13.57 -14.00 -5.18
N PRO A 103 -14.29 -15.09 -4.84
CA PRO A 103 -14.93 -15.90 -5.88
C PRO A 103 -16.19 -15.23 -6.46
N ASP A 104 -16.61 -14.05 -5.99
CA ASP A 104 -17.86 -13.43 -6.44
C ASP A 104 -17.91 -11.89 -6.23
N ILE A 105 -17.01 -11.15 -6.89
CA ILE A 105 -17.31 -9.75 -7.25
C ILE A 105 -17.16 -9.64 -8.76
N ALA A 106 -18.30 -9.87 -9.42
CA ALA A 106 -18.49 -9.73 -10.85
C ALA A 106 -17.84 -8.46 -11.43
N HIS A 107 -17.21 -8.63 -12.60
CA HIS A 107 -17.01 -7.63 -13.65
C HIS A 107 -16.82 -6.20 -13.17
N ILE A 108 -15.59 -5.86 -12.76
CA ILE A 108 -15.08 -4.53 -13.12
C ILE A 108 -14.45 -4.76 -14.49
N HIS A 109 -15.21 -4.48 -15.55
CA HIS A 109 -14.60 -4.24 -16.85
C HIS A 109 -13.62 -3.08 -16.65
N ASP A 110 -12.34 -3.35 -16.86
CA ASP A 110 -11.35 -2.33 -17.17
C ASP A 110 -11.53 -1.90 -18.65
N ASP A 111 -12.79 -1.62 -19.04
CA ASP A 111 -13.13 -0.92 -20.27
C ASP A 111 -13.38 0.53 -19.87
N ASP A 112 -12.35 1.36 -19.94
CA ASP A 112 -12.42 2.79 -20.29
C ASP A 112 -11.02 3.38 -20.10
N ASP A 113 -10.17 3.17 -21.10
CA ASP A 113 -9.23 4.18 -21.59
C ASP A 113 -8.96 3.87 -23.08
N ALA A 114 -10.05 3.91 -23.86
CA ALA A 114 -9.94 4.26 -25.26
C ALA A 114 -9.41 5.68 -25.32
N PHE A 115 -8.09 5.80 -25.49
CA PHE A 115 -7.43 7.05 -25.85
C PHE A 115 -7.73 7.30 -27.33
N ASP A 116 -8.95 7.78 -27.60
CA ASP A 116 -9.31 8.38 -28.88
C ASP A 116 -8.95 9.86 -28.79
N ASP A 117 -7.75 10.21 -29.24
CA ASP A 117 -7.38 11.58 -29.58
C ASP A 117 -6.39 11.52 -30.75
N GLU A 118 -6.90 11.23 -31.95
CA GLU A 118 -6.33 11.80 -33.17
C GLU A 118 -6.86 13.23 -33.30
N PRO A 119 -5.95 14.20 -33.34
CA PRO A 119 -6.03 15.12 -34.47
C PRO A 119 -4.66 15.49 -35.04
N GLU A 120 -4.51 15.36 -36.35
CA GLU A 120 -4.02 16.43 -37.25
C GLU A 120 -4.46 16.21 -38.71
#